data_AF-A0A969JV36-F1
#
_entry.id   AF-A0A969JV36-F1
#
_cell.length_a   1.000
_cell.length_b   1.000
_cell.length_c   1.000
_cell.angle_alpha   90.00
_cell.angle_beta   90.00
_cell.angle_gamma   90.00
#
_symmetry.space_group_name_H-M   'P 1'
#
loop_
_entity.id
_entity.type
_entity.pdbx_description
1 polymer ?
#
loop_
_entity_poly.entity_id
_entity_poly.type
_entity_poly.pdbx_seq_one_letter_code
_entity_poly.pdbx_strand_id
1 'polypeptide(L)'
;MADAIATQNPCRIISIFPGSSLKDEGVTAQVSAYCPIQKKDKNALVCCEYITLKGTEQALEHADGLVKGLLINDLPKYLLVESDPQCRPQSVSGTGKTCDAVIIDSSQFMADPEGDIRQIHDLIQAGIAVTDLNWRRLAPWQELAAEAFDSPDRWAGLLEVDRVTIDYEKGNDAQALMFLGWLASRPNLEWQPTKRVLAADEDDIQRITFKSQNGREIEAELAAIPISEPGIIIGDIVDFRLSSTNPEADCCTILCSEATGCTRMERGTDNCYIQQVSPVTDQKAETLLAEQLSSWSRDLLYEESLAIAVEIINAQ
;
A
#
# COMPACT_ATOMS: atom_id res chain seq x y z
N MET A 1 -8.54 -15.60 -2.70
CA MET A 1 -9.28 -14.81 -1.68
C MET A 1 -10.23 -15.60 -0.77
N ALA A 2 -11.40 -16.08 -1.24
CA ALA A 2 -12.48 -16.60 -0.38
C ALA A 2 -12.06 -17.74 0.57
N ASP A 3 -11.21 -18.66 0.12
CA ASP A 3 -10.68 -19.77 0.93
C ASP A 3 -9.87 -19.30 2.14
N ALA A 4 -9.10 -18.22 1.99
CA ALA A 4 -8.25 -17.68 3.05
C ALA A 4 -9.09 -17.02 4.15
N ILE A 5 -10.09 -16.22 3.74
CA ILE A 5 -11.05 -15.56 4.63
C ILE A 5 -11.87 -16.61 5.40
N ALA A 6 -12.44 -17.58 4.69
CA ALA A 6 -13.32 -18.60 5.27
C ALA A 6 -12.61 -19.56 6.24
N THR A 7 -11.28 -19.64 6.17
CA THR A 7 -10.49 -20.53 7.05
C THR A 7 -10.33 -19.97 8.46
N GLN A 8 -10.57 -18.66 8.67
CA GLN A 8 -10.30 -18.00 9.95
C GLN A 8 -11.56 -17.63 10.74
N ASN A 9 -12.63 -17.15 10.08
CA ASN A 9 -13.85 -16.69 10.76
C ASN A 9 -15.12 -17.07 9.99
N PRO A 10 -16.22 -17.44 10.67
CA PRO A 10 -17.52 -17.57 10.00
C PRO A 10 -17.92 -16.19 9.49
N CYS A 11 -18.14 -16.08 8.17
CA CYS A 11 -18.47 -14.81 7.55
C CYS A 11 -19.50 -14.96 6.43
N ARG A 12 -20.05 -13.82 5.99
CA ARG A 12 -20.82 -13.68 4.76
C ARG A 12 -19.99 -12.89 3.76
N ILE A 13 -19.68 -13.50 2.63
CA ILE A 13 -18.99 -12.86 1.53
C ILE A 13 -20.04 -12.48 0.48
N ILE A 14 -20.09 -11.19 0.13
CA ILE A 14 -20.95 -10.69 -0.95
C ILE A 14 -20.03 -10.23 -2.08
N SER A 15 -20.03 -10.94 -3.20
CA SER A 15 -19.19 -10.62 -4.34
C SER A 15 -20.04 -10.05 -5.49
N ILE A 16 -19.60 -8.92 -6.03
CA ILE A 16 -20.30 -8.18 -7.07
C ILE A 16 -19.50 -8.28 -8.35
N PHE A 17 -20.03 -8.96 -9.36
CA PHE A 17 -19.35 -9.16 -10.64
C PHE A 17 -20.12 -8.50 -11.79
N PRO A 18 -19.47 -7.67 -12.61
CA PRO A 18 -20.07 -7.25 -13.87
C PRO A 18 -20.31 -8.50 -14.75
N GLY A 19 -21.54 -8.67 -15.21
CA GLY A 19 -21.93 -9.70 -16.15
C GLY A 19 -21.47 -9.34 -17.56
N SER A 20 -21.22 -10.35 -18.39
CA SER A 20 -20.83 -10.19 -19.80
C SER A 20 -22.02 -9.93 -20.75
N SER A 21 -23.24 -9.83 -20.23
CA SER A 21 -24.43 -9.57 -21.04
C SER A 21 -24.49 -8.10 -21.45
N LEU A 22 -24.77 -7.85 -22.73
CA LEU A 22 -25.06 -6.49 -23.24
C LEU A 22 -26.50 -6.06 -22.98
N LYS A 23 -27.38 -6.99 -22.58
CA LYS A 23 -28.77 -6.69 -22.24
C LYS A 23 -28.90 -6.59 -20.72
N ASP A 24 -29.43 -5.46 -20.27
CA ASP A 24 -29.81 -5.25 -18.89
C ASP A 24 -31.08 -6.06 -18.58
N GLU A 25 -30.91 -7.14 -17.82
CA GLU A 25 -31.98 -7.98 -17.28
C GLU A 25 -32.12 -7.81 -15.75
N GLY A 26 -31.49 -6.77 -15.20
CA GLY A 26 -31.37 -6.53 -13.77
C GLY A 26 -30.26 -7.34 -13.09
N VAL A 27 -30.27 -7.33 -11.75
CA VAL A 27 -29.28 -8.03 -10.92
C VAL A 27 -29.78 -9.43 -10.58
N THR A 28 -29.00 -10.44 -10.95
CA THR A 28 -29.19 -11.84 -10.52
C THR A 28 -28.39 -12.11 -9.25
N ALA A 29 -29.00 -12.81 -8.30
CA ALA A 29 -28.37 -13.19 -7.04
C ALA A 29 -28.30 -14.72 -6.90
N GLN A 30 -27.13 -15.24 -6.53
CA GLN A 30 -26.92 -16.65 -6.23
C GLN A 30 -26.37 -16.78 -4.81
N VAL A 31 -26.96 -17.68 -4.02
CA VAL A 31 -26.51 -17.97 -2.66
C VAL A 31 -25.93 -19.38 -2.61
N SER A 32 -24.75 -19.53 -2.01
CA SER A 32 -24.11 -20.81 -1.74
C SER A 32 -23.47 -20.80 -0.35
N ALA A 33 -23.16 -22.00 0.15
CA ALA A 33 -22.34 -22.16 1.34
C ALA A 33 -20.97 -22.69 0.92
N TYR A 34 -19.90 -22.08 1.43
CA TYR A 34 -18.54 -22.55 1.25
C TYR A 34 -18.04 -23.19 2.55
N CYS A 35 -17.65 -24.46 2.49
CA CYS A 35 -17.08 -25.20 3.60
C CYS A 35 -15.78 -25.88 3.13
N PRO A 36 -14.62 -25.65 3.77
CA PRO A 36 -13.33 -26.21 3.35
C PRO A 36 -13.19 -27.69 3.77
N ILE A 37 -14.04 -28.56 3.23
CA ILE A 37 -14.18 -29.98 3.61
C ILE A 37 -12.88 -30.80 3.36
N GLN A 38 -11.99 -30.32 2.50
CA GLN A 38 -10.74 -31.00 2.15
C GLN A 38 -9.60 -30.78 3.16
N LYS A 39 -9.70 -29.79 4.06
CA LYS A 39 -8.67 -29.51 5.08
C LYS A 39 -8.96 -30.29 6.37
N LYS A 40 -8.71 -31.60 6.35
CA LYS A 40 -9.01 -32.55 7.45
C LYS A 40 -8.20 -32.35 8.74
N ASP A 41 -7.17 -31.51 8.74
CA ASP A 41 -6.24 -31.35 9.87
C ASP A 41 -6.61 -30.24 10.87
N LYS A 42 -7.74 -29.53 10.69
CA LYS A 42 -8.25 -28.56 11.68
C LYS A 42 -9.46 -29.12 12.43
N ASN A 43 -9.45 -29.01 13.77
CA ASN A 43 -10.49 -29.52 14.67
C ASN A 43 -11.89 -28.87 14.49
N ALA A 44 -12.03 -27.82 13.68
CA ALA A 44 -13.32 -27.21 13.36
C ALA A 44 -13.35 -26.75 11.89
N LEU A 45 -14.38 -27.18 11.14
CA LEU A 45 -14.69 -26.66 9.81
C LEU A 45 -15.51 -25.38 9.99
N VAL A 46 -14.93 -24.24 9.58
CA VAL A 46 -15.65 -22.97 9.51
C VAL A 46 -16.28 -22.85 8.13
N CYS A 47 -17.60 -22.71 8.07
CA CYS A 47 -18.33 -22.48 6.84
C CYS A 47 -18.72 -21.00 6.71
N CYS A 48 -18.79 -20.52 5.47
CA CYS A 48 -19.19 -19.16 5.15
C CYS A 48 -20.37 -19.16 4.19
N GLU A 49 -21.22 -18.14 4.31
CA GLU A 49 -22.23 -17.86 3.30
C GLU A 49 -21.60 -17.05 2.17
N TYR A 50 -21.89 -17.42 0.93
CA TYR A 50 -21.37 -16.75 -0.25
C TYR A 50 -22.53 -16.29 -1.11
N ILE A 51 -22.63 -14.98 -1.33
CA ILE A 51 -23.68 -14.36 -2.13
C ILE A 51 -23.03 -13.69 -3.33
N THR A 52 -23.37 -14.17 -4.52
CA THR A 52 -22.87 -13.63 -5.77
C THR A 52 -23.93 -12.78 -6.43
N LEU A 53 -23.62 -11.51 -6.69
CA LEU A 53 -24.46 -10.57 -7.44
C LEU A 53 -23.87 -10.37 -8.83
N LYS A 54 -24.67 -10.59 -9.88
CA LYS A 54 -24.26 -10.41 -11.29
C LYS A 54 -25.29 -9.58 -12.05
N GLY A 55 -24.82 -8.61 -12.82
CA GLY A 55 -25.64 -7.75 -13.67
C GLY A 55 -24.77 -6.89 -14.58
N THR A 56 -25.38 -6.11 -15.47
CA THR A 56 -24.65 -5.08 -16.24
C THR A 56 -24.09 -4.01 -15.29
N GLU A 57 -23.16 -3.18 -15.75
CA GLU A 57 -22.64 -2.06 -14.94
C GLU A 57 -23.79 -1.16 -14.45
N GLN A 58 -24.69 -0.77 -15.36
CA GLN A 58 -25.87 0.03 -15.05
C GLN A 58 -26.78 -0.64 -14.00
N ALA A 59 -27.02 -1.95 -14.09
CA ALA A 59 -27.82 -2.66 -13.08
C ALA A 59 -27.14 -2.68 -11.70
N LEU A 60 -25.80 -2.77 -11.69
CA LEU A 60 -25.00 -2.84 -10.48
C LEU A 60 -24.77 -1.48 -9.81
N GLU A 61 -24.93 -0.35 -10.50
CA GLU A 61 -24.90 0.99 -9.89
C GLU A 61 -25.91 1.13 -8.73
N HIS A 62 -27.02 0.40 -8.81
CA HIS A 62 -28.08 0.40 -7.80
C HIS A 62 -27.95 -0.74 -6.77
N ALA A 63 -26.88 -1.54 -6.85
CA ALA A 63 -26.68 -2.69 -5.96
C ALA A 63 -26.45 -2.29 -4.50
N ASP A 64 -26.06 -1.05 -4.21
CA ASP A 64 -25.86 -0.54 -2.84
C ASP A 64 -27.04 -0.84 -1.92
N GLY A 65 -28.27 -0.66 -2.39
CA GLY A 65 -29.48 -0.96 -1.61
C GLY A 65 -29.63 -2.45 -1.32
N LEU A 66 -29.31 -3.30 -2.29
CA LEU A 66 -29.34 -4.75 -2.15
C LEU A 66 -28.25 -5.22 -1.19
N VAL A 67 -27.02 -4.72 -1.34
CA VAL A 67 -25.89 -5.01 -0.45
C VAL A 67 -26.27 -4.64 0.98
N LYS A 68 -26.79 -3.43 1.22
CA LYS A 68 -27.23 -2.99 2.56
C LYS A 68 -28.25 -3.93 3.20
N GLY A 69 -29.19 -4.47 2.42
CA GLY A 69 -30.16 -5.46 2.90
C GLY A 69 -29.58 -6.84 3.21
N LEU A 70 -28.42 -7.17 2.62
CA LEU A 70 -27.70 -8.43 2.83
C LEU A 70 -26.65 -8.33 3.94
N LEU A 71 -26.29 -7.14 4.41
CA LEU A 71 -25.37 -6.96 5.53
C LEU A 71 -26.02 -7.48 6.82
N ILE A 72 -25.22 -8.19 7.63
CA ILE A 72 -25.64 -8.65 8.95
C ILE A 72 -25.40 -7.50 9.94
N ASN A 73 -26.40 -7.19 10.77
CA ASN A 73 -26.25 -6.16 11.79
C ASN A 73 -25.31 -6.63 12.91
N ASP A 74 -24.65 -5.68 13.58
CA ASP A 74 -23.79 -5.91 14.74
C ASP A 74 -22.57 -6.83 14.52
N LEU A 75 -22.19 -7.08 13.26
CA LEU A 75 -20.94 -7.71 12.88
C LEU A 75 -20.04 -6.73 12.12
N PRO A 76 -18.70 -6.87 12.22
CA PRO A 76 -17.77 -6.11 11.40
C PRO A 76 -18.01 -6.33 9.90
N LYS A 77 -17.90 -5.25 9.12
CA LYS A 77 -18.20 -5.17 7.69
C LYS A 77 -17.01 -4.57 6.98
N TYR A 78 -16.48 -5.28 6.00
CA TYR A 78 -15.34 -4.83 5.22
C TYR A 78 -15.70 -4.78 3.75
N LEU A 79 -15.28 -3.72 3.07
CA LEU A 79 -15.36 -3.62 1.62
C LEU A 79 -13.97 -3.88 1.04
N LEU A 80 -13.78 -5.03 0.40
CA LEU A 80 -12.57 -5.31 -0.36
C LEU A 80 -12.74 -4.79 -1.79
N VAL A 81 -11.79 -3.98 -2.24
CA VAL A 81 -11.74 -3.46 -3.60
C VAL A 81 -10.63 -4.22 -4.36
N GLU A 82 -11.03 -5.14 -5.23
CA GLU A 82 -10.13 -6.02 -6.01
C GLU A 82 -9.72 -5.42 -7.37
N SER A 83 -9.98 -4.13 -7.59
CA SER A 83 -9.64 -3.41 -8.82
C SER A 83 -9.27 -1.98 -8.52
N ASP A 84 -8.67 -1.29 -9.48
CA ASP A 84 -8.42 0.16 -9.44
C ASP A 84 -9.65 0.94 -8.88
N PRO A 85 -9.51 1.70 -7.77
CA PRO A 85 -10.58 2.46 -7.14
C PRO A 85 -11.25 3.49 -8.06
N GLN A 86 -10.54 4.02 -9.06
CA GLN A 86 -11.08 4.96 -10.05
C GLN A 86 -12.08 4.30 -10.98
N CYS A 87 -12.05 2.97 -11.12
CA CYS A 87 -13.04 2.27 -11.92
C CYS A 87 -14.45 2.43 -11.34
N ARG A 88 -14.60 2.64 -10.01
CA ARG A 88 -15.91 2.76 -9.35
C ARG A 88 -15.94 3.66 -8.09
N PRO A 89 -15.60 4.96 -8.19
CA PRO A 89 -15.50 5.87 -7.04
C PRO A 89 -16.81 6.00 -6.25
N GLN A 90 -17.95 6.03 -6.95
CA GLN A 90 -19.25 6.27 -6.32
C GLN A 90 -19.73 5.07 -5.50
N SER A 91 -19.54 3.83 -5.97
CA SER A 91 -19.90 2.63 -5.21
C SER A 91 -18.97 2.42 -4.01
N VAL A 92 -17.67 2.73 -4.17
CA VAL A 92 -16.70 2.66 -3.06
C VAL A 92 -17.08 3.64 -1.96
N SER A 93 -17.42 4.89 -2.30
CA SER A 93 -17.84 5.88 -1.30
C SER A 93 -19.20 5.56 -0.66
N GLY A 94 -20.17 5.06 -1.43
CA GLY A 94 -21.52 4.76 -0.96
C GLY A 94 -21.59 3.55 -0.03
N THR A 95 -21.00 2.43 -0.46
CA THR A 95 -20.91 1.19 0.35
C THR A 95 -19.86 1.31 1.44
N GLY A 96 -18.72 1.98 1.17
CA GLY A 96 -17.64 2.17 2.15
C GLY A 96 -18.10 2.88 3.42
N LYS A 97 -19.03 3.85 3.32
CA LYS A 97 -19.64 4.52 4.49
C LYS A 97 -20.49 3.60 5.38
N THR A 98 -20.88 2.44 4.88
CA THR A 98 -21.63 1.43 5.65
C THR A 98 -20.76 0.29 6.17
N CYS A 99 -19.48 0.31 5.81
CA CYS A 99 -18.46 -0.63 6.26
C CYS A 99 -17.62 -0.01 7.38
N ASP A 100 -17.03 -0.86 8.21
CA ASP A 100 -16.09 -0.46 9.26
C ASP A 100 -14.73 -0.06 8.66
N ALA A 101 -14.34 -0.69 7.54
CA ALA A 101 -13.17 -0.28 6.75
C ALA A 101 -13.29 -0.71 5.28
N VAL A 102 -12.62 0.04 4.41
CA VAL A 102 -12.35 -0.31 3.02
C VAL A 102 -10.94 -0.88 2.93
N ILE A 103 -10.79 -2.06 2.34
CA ILE A 103 -9.51 -2.72 2.13
C ILE A 103 -9.15 -2.61 0.65
N ILE A 104 -7.96 -2.10 0.37
CA ILE A 104 -7.38 -1.93 -0.96
C ILE A 104 -6.01 -2.60 -1.00
N ASP A 105 -5.49 -2.83 -2.20
CA ASP A 105 -4.09 -3.22 -2.41
C ASP A 105 -3.50 -2.28 -3.46
N SER A 106 -2.74 -1.26 -3.03
CA SER A 106 -2.20 -0.25 -3.94
C SER A 106 -1.19 -0.79 -4.95
N SER A 107 -0.71 -2.02 -4.78
CA SER A 107 0.09 -2.69 -5.82
C SER A 107 -0.71 -2.97 -7.10
N GLN A 108 -2.04 -2.96 -7.03
CA GLN A 108 -2.93 -3.18 -8.18
C GLN A 108 -3.29 -1.89 -8.92
N PHE A 109 -2.75 -0.74 -8.51
CA PHE A 109 -2.94 0.53 -9.21
C PHE A 109 -2.07 0.52 -10.47
N MET A 110 -2.67 0.28 -11.64
CA MET A 110 -1.93 0.08 -12.89
C MET A 110 -2.13 1.20 -13.90
N ALA A 111 -3.27 1.91 -13.85
CA ALA A 111 -3.62 2.92 -14.85
C ALA A 111 -3.15 4.32 -14.44
N ASP A 112 -3.46 4.74 -13.20
CA ASP A 112 -3.05 6.03 -12.63
C ASP A 112 -2.81 5.90 -11.12
N PRO A 113 -1.65 5.36 -10.69
CA PRO A 113 -1.31 5.17 -9.28
C PRO A 113 -1.41 6.46 -8.44
N GLU A 114 -0.98 7.59 -9.00
CA GLU A 114 -1.06 8.88 -8.30
C GLU A 114 -2.51 9.36 -8.13
N GLY A 115 -3.34 9.19 -9.16
CA GLY A 115 -4.78 9.45 -9.08
C GLY A 115 -5.46 8.58 -8.02
N ASP A 116 -5.11 7.31 -7.95
CA ASP A 116 -5.66 6.36 -6.97
C ASP A 116 -5.25 6.73 -5.56
N ILE A 117 -3.98 7.07 -5.34
CA ILE A 117 -3.48 7.56 -4.04
C ILE A 117 -4.25 8.80 -3.59
N ARG A 118 -4.49 9.79 -4.48
CA ARG A 118 -5.31 10.96 -4.17
C ARG A 118 -6.74 10.56 -3.80
N GLN A 119 -7.36 9.63 -4.54
CA GLN A 119 -8.71 9.16 -4.26
C GLN A 119 -8.80 8.46 -2.89
N ILE A 120 -7.81 7.63 -2.54
CA ILE A 120 -7.76 6.99 -1.22
C ILE A 120 -7.67 8.04 -0.11
N HIS A 121 -6.83 9.06 -0.30
CA HIS A 121 -6.75 10.17 0.64
C HIS A 121 -8.10 10.90 0.81
N ASP A 122 -8.81 11.16 -0.29
CA ASP A 122 -10.14 11.79 -0.25
C ASP A 122 -11.17 10.93 0.52
N LEU A 123 -11.13 9.60 0.38
CA LEU A 123 -11.98 8.69 1.16
C LEU A 123 -11.71 8.81 2.66
N ILE A 124 -10.44 8.88 3.05
CA ILE A 124 -10.03 9.04 4.45
C ILE A 124 -10.47 10.40 5.00
N GLN A 125 -10.30 11.48 4.23
CA GLN A 125 -10.81 12.82 4.60
C GLN A 125 -12.33 12.85 4.72
N ALA A 126 -13.05 12.02 3.95
CA ALA A 126 -14.49 11.82 4.07
C ALA A 126 -14.92 10.97 5.28
N GLY A 127 -13.96 10.55 6.14
CA GLY A 127 -14.19 9.78 7.35
C GLY A 127 -14.32 8.27 7.14
N ILE A 128 -13.93 7.75 5.98
CA ILE A 128 -13.94 6.33 5.67
C ILE A 128 -12.59 5.75 6.09
N ALA A 129 -12.59 4.75 6.98
CA ALA A 129 -11.36 4.05 7.33
C ALA A 129 -10.87 3.21 6.14
N VAL A 130 -9.60 3.34 5.78
CA VAL A 130 -8.97 2.57 4.70
C VAL A 130 -7.81 1.76 5.25
N THR A 131 -7.65 0.53 4.76
CA THR A 131 -6.45 -0.28 4.96
C THR A 131 -5.88 -0.66 3.60
N ASP A 132 -4.59 -0.41 3.41
CA ASP A 132 -3.84 -0.87 2.26
C ASP A 132 -3.03 -2.12 2.60
N LEU A 133 -3.21 -3.20 1.83
CA LEU A 133 -2.41 -4.41 1.96
C LEU A 133 -0.96 -4.18 1.52
N ASN A 134 -0.73 -3.29 0.55
CA ASN A 134 0.61 -2.96 0.09
C ASN A 134 1.42 -2.19 1.14
N TRP A 135 0.75 -1.36 1.93
CA TRP A 135 1.35 -0.71 3.10
C TRP A 135 1.92 -1.72 4.09
N ARG A 136 1.23 -2.85 4.32
CA ARG A 136 1.73 -3.93 5.18
C ARG A 136 3.02 -4.56 4.64
N ARG A 137 3.20 -4.61 3.31
CA ARG A 137 4.43 -5.14 2.67
C ARG A 137 5.64 -4.24 2.92
N LEU A 138 5.43 -2.97 3.26
CA LEU A 138 6.49 -2.03 3.61
C LEU A 138 7.02 -2.22 5.04
N ALA A 139 6.34 -2.99 5.90
CA ALA A 139 6.73 -3.11 7.31
C ALA A 139 8.21 -3.50 7.52
N PRO A 140 8.80 -4.48 6.82
CA PRO A 140 10.22 -4.81 7.00
C PRO A 140 11.18 -3.68 6.57
N TRP A 141 10.81 -2.93 5.53
CA TRP A 141 11.58 -1.77 5.10
C TRP A 141 11.54 -0.67 6.16
N GLN A 142 10.37 -0.43 6.73
CA GLN A 142 10.17 0.57 7.79
C GLN A 142 10.90 0.19 9.08
N GLU A 143 10.81 -1.08 9.46
CA GLU A 143 11.47 -1.64 10.64
C GLU A 143 13.00 -1.51 10.52
N LEU A 144 13.59 -1.97 9.43
CA LEU A 144 15.04 -1.90 9.23
C LEU A 144 15.55 -0.46 9.04
N ALA A 145 14.74 0.41 8.40
CA ALA A 145 15.09 1.82 8.28
C ALA A 145 15.07 2.53 9.64
N ALA A 146 14.14 2.17 10.53
CA ALA A 146 14.10 2.68 11.89
C ALA A 146 15.25 2.12 12.75
N GLU A 147 15.46 0.79 12.71
CA GLU A 147 16.51 0.08 13.47
C GLU A 147 17.91 0.64 13.18
N ALA A 148 18.16 1.06 11.93
CA ALA A 148 19.42 1.69 11.56
C ALA A 148 19.79 2.89 12.47
N PHE A 149 18.80 3.59 13.05
CA PHE A 149 19.02 4.78 13.89
C PHE A 149 18.74 4.54 15.37
N ASP A 150 18.65 3.29 15.83
CA ASP A 150 18.43 2.97 17.25
C ASP A 150 19.62 3.36 18.16
N SER A 151 20.84 3.40 17.61
CA SER A 151 22.00 3.82 18.39
C SER A 151 22.03 5.35 18.56
N PRO A 152 22.37 5.87 19.76
CA PRO A 152 22.36 7.33 20.01
C PRO A 152 23.24 8.15 19.07
N ASP A 153 24.39 7.60 18.66
CA ASP A 153 25.33 8.29 17.77
C ASP A 153 24.75 8.42 16.34
N ARG A 154 24.08 7.38 15.84
CA ARG A 154 23.43 7.41 14.52
C ARG A 154 22.16 8.24 14.53
N TRP A 155 21.40 8.18 15.63
CA TRP A 155 20.23 9.04 15.82
C TRP A 155 20.55 10.53 15.60
N ALA A 156 21.68 11.01 16.11
CA ALA A 156 22.13 12.38 15.86
C ALA A 156 22.41 12.64 14.36
N GLY A 157 22.95 11.64 13.65
CA GLY A 157 23.17 11.68 12.21
C GLY A 157 21.88 11.72 11.39
N LEU A 158 20.75 11.20 11.88
CA LEU A 158 19.47 11.21 11.14
C LEU A 158 19.04 12.63 10.74
N LEU A 159 19.29 13.62 11.60
CA LEU A 159 18.96 15.03 11.34
C LEU A 159 19.89 15.69 10.29
N GLU A 160 20.99 15.03 9.96
CA GLU A 160 21.94 15.47 8.94
C GLU A 160 21.62 14.89 7.55
N VAL A 161 20.66 13.97 7.43
CA VAL A 161 20.23 13.42 6.15
C VAL A 161 19.71 14.54 5.25
N ASP A 162 20.30 14.65 4.06
CA ASP A 162 19.90 15.59 3.00
C ASP A 162 19.72 14.91 1.64
N ARG A 163 19.96 13.60 1.57
CA ARG A 163 19.81 12.80 0.35
C ARG A 163 19.13 11.48 0.63
N VAL A 164 18.08 11.21 -0.14
CA VAL A 164 17.32 9.95 -0.13
C VAL A 164 17.27 9.39 -1.54
N THR A 165 17.48 8.09 -1.67
CA THR A 165 17.30 7.39 -2.95
C THR A 165 16.48 6.15 -2.69
N ILE A 166 15.41 5.96 -3.45
CA ILE A 166 14.55 4.77 -3.42
C ILE A 166 14.45 4.24 -4.84
N ASP A 167 14.87 3.01 -5.00
CA ASP A 167 14.73 2.26 -6.24
C ASP A 167 13.54 1.32 -6.08
N TYR A 168 12.70 1.26 -7.09
CA TYR A 168 11.52 0.38 -7.10
C TYR A 168 11.33 -0.28 -8.45
N GLU A 169 10.63 -1.40 -8.50
CA GLU A 169 10.33 -2.10 -9.75
C GLU A 169 9.47 -1.19 -10.66
N LYS A 170 9.91 -1.01 -11.91
CA LYS A 170 9.19 -0.18 -12.87
C LYS A 170 7.77 -0.69 -13.12
N GLY A 171 6.78 0.16 -12.90
CA GLY A 171 5.38 -0.07 -13.27
C GLY A 171 4.38 0.58 -12.33
N ASN A 172 4.67 0.56 -11.03
CA ASN A 172 3.82 1.16 -10.00
C ASN A 172 4.71 1.81 -8.93
N ASP A 173 4.55 3.11 -8.69
CA ASP A 173 5.35 3.88 -7.74
C ASP A 173 4.70 4.03 -6.35
N ALA A 174 3.57 3.37 -6.12
CA ALA A 174 2.81 3.50 -4.87
C ALA A 174 3.63 3.14 -3.62
N GLN A 175 4.40 2.04 -3.65
CA GLN A 175 5.26 1.68 -2.52
C GLN A 175 6.34 2.75 -2.27
N ALA A 176 7.00 3.22 -3.32
CA ALA A 176 8.06 4.22 -3.21
C ALA A 176 7.54 5.55 -2.66
N LEU A 177 6.39 6.02 -3.16
CA LEU A 177 5.71 7.22 -2.66
C LEU A 177 5.25 7.06 -1.22
N MET A 178 4.62 5.93 -0.87
CA MET A 178 4.16 5.66 0.50
C MET A 178 5.31 5.54 1.49
N PHE A 179 6.42 4.90 1.10
CA PHE A 179 7.61 4.77 1.93
C PHE A 179 8.33 6.11 2.13
N LEU A 180 8.44 6.93 1.06
CA LEU A 180 8.97 8.28 1.17
C LEU A 180 8.08 9.17 2.05
N GLY A 181 6.76 9.08 1.89
CA GLY A 181 5.79 9.76 2.75
C GLY A 181 5.88 9.33 4.21
N TRP A 182 6.13 8.04 4.47
CA TRP A 182 6.41 7.54 5.82
C TRP A 182 7.67 8.15 6.42
N LEU A 183 8.78 8.16 5.68
CA LEU A 183 10.03 8.73 6.15
C LEU A 183 9.87 10.24 6.45
N ALA A 184 9.29 10.98 5.51
CA ALA A 184 9.09 12.42 5.63
C ALA A 184 8.12 12.82 6.77
N SER A 185 7.13 11.97 7.08
CA SER A 185 6.15 12.23 8.16
C SER A 185 6.66 11.93 9.56
N ARG A 186 7.87 11.38 9.75
CA ARG A 186 8.36 11.06 11.08
C ARG A 186 8.48 12.35 11.94
N PRO A 187 8.02 12.38 13.20
CA PRO A 187 7.92 13.60 14.02
C PRO A 187 9.22 14.39 14.23
N ASN A 188 10.38 13.76 14.06
CA ASN A 188 11.68 14.43 14.21
C ASN A 188 12.26 14.93 12.88
N LEU A 189 11.64 14.54 11.77
CA LEU A 189 12.00 14.95 10.42
C LEU A 189 11.02 16.02 9.94
N GLU A 190 9.73 15.71 9.94
CA GLU A 190 8.62 16.55 9.47
C GLU A 190 8.99 17.32 8.18
N TRP A 191 9.42 16.56 7.18
CA TRP A 191 9.84 17.11 5.90
C TRP A 191 8.63 17.51 5.07
N GLN A 192 8.62 18.76 4.62
CA GLN A 192 7.55 19.27 3.76
C GLN A 192 8.01 19.25 2.30
N PRO A 193 7.28 18.59 1.39
CA PRO A 193 7.62 18.61 -0.03
C PRO A 193 7.43 20.03 -0.58
N THR A 194 8.40 20.48 -1.36
CA THR A 194 8.41 21.83 -1.93
C THR A 194 8.37 21.83 -3.45
N LYS A 195 8.93 20.79 -4.07
CA LYS A 195 9.03 20.67 -5.52
C LYS A 195 9.18 19.21 -5.93
N ARG A 196 8.57 18.81 -7.04
CA ARG A 196 8.78 17.54 -7.73
C ARG A 196 9.09 17.81 -9.19
N VAL A 197 10.13 17.15 -9.71
CA VAL A 197 10.54 17.22 -11.10
C VAL A 197 10.70 15.80 -11.63
N LEU A 198 10.01 15.50 -12.72
CA LEU A 198 10.24 14.29 -13.50
C LEU A 198 11.42 14.56 -14.43
N ALA A 199 12.52 13.81 -14.26
CA ALA A 199 13.68 13.93 -15.13
C ALA A 199 13.32 13.45 -16.53
N ALA A 200 13.58 14.27 -17.55
CA ALA A 200 13.21 13.97 -18.93
C ALA A 200 14.25 13.10 -19.66
N ASP A 201 15.41 12.91 -19.03
CA ASP A 201 16.68 12.51 -19.64
C ASP A 201 17.28 11.22 -19.05
N GLU A 202 16.82 10.75 -17.89
CA GLU A 202 17.26 9.52 -17.24
C GLU A 202 16.07 8.69 -16.73
N ASP A 203 15.98 7.45 -17.21
CA ASP A 203 15.13 6.31 -16.79
C ASP A 203 14.11 6.57 -15.67
N ASP A 204 12.97 7.20 -16.00
CA ASP A 204 11.80 7.36 -15.11
C ASP A 204 12.15 7.84 -13.69
N ILE A 205 13.16 8.71 -13.58
CA ILE A 205 13.60 9.25 -12.29
C ILE A 205 12.72 10.44 -11.89
N GLN A 206 12.21 10.38 -10.67
CA GLN A 206 11.50 11.47 -10.02
C GLN A 206 12.40 12.10 -8.96
N ARG A 207 12.62 13.41 -9.03
CA ARG A 207 13.36 14.17 -8.01
C ARG A 207 12.40 15.03 -7.20
N ILE A 208 12.42 14.85 -5.89
CA ILE A 208 11.56 15.56 -4.94
C ILE A 208 12.44 16.33 -3.97
N THR A 209 12.17 17.62 -3.83
CA THR A 209 12.85 18.48 -2.88
C THR A 209 11.95 18.70 -1.68
N PHE A 210 12.45 18.44 -0.48
CA PHE A 210 11.79 18.74 0.78
C PHE A 210 12.52 19.84 1.54
N LYS A 211 11.80 20.43 2.49
CA LYS A 211 12.37 21.29 3.52
C LYS A 211 12.03 20.74 4.89
N SER A 212 13.04 20.54 5.72
CA SER A 212 12.85 20.18 7.13
C SER A 212 12.48 21.39 7.99
N GLN A 213 12.07 21.15 9.24
CA GLN A 213 11.76 22.22 10.21
C GLN A 213 12.92 23.19 10.43
N ASN A 214 14.17 22.73 10.35
CA ASN A 214 15.37 23.57 10.56
C ASN A 214 15.79 24.35 9.29
N GLY A 215 15.05 24.17 8.19
CA GLY A 215 15.28 24.84 6.92
C GLY A 215 16.29 24.16 6.00
N ARG A 216 16.87 23.02 6.39
CA ARG A 216 17.68 22.17 5.51
C ARG A 216 16.84 21.65 4.36
N GLU A 217 17.42 21.68 3.17
CA GLU A 217 16.87 21.11 1.96
C GLU A 217 17.27 19.62 1.87
N ILE A 218 16.32 18.77 1.50
CA ILE A 218 16.52 17.33 1.33
C ILE A 218 16.13 16.98 -0.10
N GLU A 219 17.03 16.31 -0.81
CA GLU A 219 16.78 15.81 -2.16
C GLU A 219 16.44 14.32 -2.07
N ALA A 220 15.25 13.94 -2.51
CA ALA A 220 14.85 12.55 -2.68
C ALA A 220 14.80 12.19 -4.17
N GLU A 221 15.32 11.02 -4.51
CA GLU A 221 15.25 10.45 -5.84
C GLU A 221 14.45 9.13 -5.80
N LEU A 222 13.39 9.03 -6.60
CA LEU A 222 12.66 7.80 -6.84
C LEU A 222 13.00 7.30 -8.25
N ALA A 223 13.64 6.14 -8.37
CA ALA A 223 14.05 5.58 -9.65
C ALA A 223 13.29 4.27 -9.95
N ALA A 224 12.56 4.25 -11.07
CA ALA A 224 11.91 3.04 -11.56
C ALA A 224 12.92 2.15 -12.31
N ILE A 225 13.23 0.98 -11.74
CA ILE A 225 14.23 0.07 -12.27
C ILE A 225 13.56 -1.04 -13.08
N PRO A 226 13.95 -1.24 -14.36
CA PRO A 226 13.50 -2.41 -15.11
C PRO A 226 14.17 -3.66 -14.56
N ILE A 227 13.38 -4.60 -14.04
CA ILE A 227 13.85 -5.89 -13.53
C ILE A 227 13.58 -6.98 -14.58
N SER A 228 14.60 -7.81 -14.86
CA SER A 228 14.52 -8.87 -15.89
C SER A 228 13.53 -9.98 -15.53
N GLU A 229 13.40 -10.29 -14.23
CA GLU A 229 12.46 -11.24 -13.66
C GLU A 229 11.65 -10.51 -12.57
N PRO A 230 10.54 -9.85 -12.93
CA PRO A 230 9.72 -9.11 -11.98
C PRO A 230 9.16 -10.05 -10.91
N GLY A 231 9.00 -9.51 -9.70
CA GLY A 231 8.43 -10.26 -8.58
C GLY A 231 6.95 -10.58 -8.78
N ILE A 232 6.31 -11.11 -7.73
CA ILE A 232 4.84 -11.31 -7.76
C ILE A 232 4.12 -9.95 -7.73
N ILE A 233 4.72 -8.96 -7.08
CA ILE A 233 4.15 -7.63 -6.84
C ILE A 233 4.93 -6.60 -7.67
N ILE A 234 4.25 -5.98 -8.63
CA ILE A 234 4.83 -4.89 -9.43
C ILE A 234 4.97 -3.65 -8.54
N GLY A 235 6.09 -2.94 -8.66
CA GLY A 235 6.35 -1.72 -7.90
C GLY A 235 7.04 -1.93 -6.56
N ASP A 236 7.52 -3.14 -6.27
CA ASP A 236 8.24 -3.42 -5.03
C ASP A 236 9.49 -2.55 -4.89
N ILE A 237 9.78 -2.09 -3.66
CA ILE A 237 11.06 -1.43 -3.36
C ILE A 237 12.19 -2.44 -3.55
N VAL A 238 13.22 -2.01 -4.26
CA VAL A 238 14.42 -2.77 -4.59
C VAL A 238 15.57 -2.36 -3.69
N ASP A 239 15.82 -1.06 -3.58
CA ASP A 239 16.90 -0.50 -2.78
C ASP A 239 16.46 0.83 -2.13
N PHE A 240 17.02 1.11 -0.97
CA PHE A 240 16.83 2.37 -0.26
C PHE A 240 18.17 2.85 0.28
N ARG A 241 18.45 4.15 0.11
CA ARG A 241 19.64 4.79 0.67
C ARG A 241 19.33 6.13 1.32
N LEU A 242 19.91 6.32 2.49
CA LEU A 242 20.05 7.62 3.14
C LEU A 242 21.50 8.06 3.11
N SER A 243 21.74 9.35 2.89
CA SER A 243 23.07 9.94 3.00
C SER A 243 23.01 11.43 3.32
N SER A 244 24.17 11.99 3.64
CA SER A 244 24.36 13.42 3.87
C SER A 244 25.49 13.94 3.00
N THR A 245 25.41 15.22 2.60
CA THR A 245 26.55 15.96 2.06
C THR A 245 27.62 16.25 3.12
N ASN A 246 27.28 16.14 4.40
CA ASN A 246 28.23 16.20 5.51
C ASN A 246 28.94 14.84 5.67
N PRO A 247 30.25 14.73 5.37
CA PRO A 247 30.98 13.45 5.43
C PRO A 247 31.22 12.95 6.86
N GLU A 248 31.02 13.80 7.88
CA GLU A 248 31.15 13.42 9.29
C GLU A 248 29.83 12.89 9.88
N ALA A 249 28.72 12.99 9.15
CA ALA A 249 27.42 12.54 9.62
C ALA A 249 27.30 11.01 9.52
N ASP A 250 27.15 10.34 10.67
CA ASP A 250 26.92 8.89 10.75
C ASP A 250 25.45 8.52 10.42
N CYS A 251 25.04 8.80 9.19
CA CYS A 251 23.67 8.60 8.72
C CYS A 251 23.57 7.75 7.45
N CYS A 252 24.70 7.35 6.86
CA CYS A 252 24.68 6.55 5.65
C CYS A 252 24.05 5.18 5.94
N THR A 253 22.90 4.93 5.35
CA THR A 253 22.13 3.68 5.49
C THR A 253 21.78 3.18 4.12
N ILE A 254 21.98 1.90 3.87
CA ILE A 254 21.61 1.21 2.62
C ILE A 254 20.82 -0.04 3.01
N LEU A 255 19.60 -0.14 2.51
CA LEU A 255 18.76 -1.32 2.61
C LEU A 255 18.51 -1.86 1.20
N CYS A 256 18.64 -3.16 1.02
CA CYS A 256 18.49 -3.79 -0.29
C CYS A 256 17.61 -5.02 -0.18
N SER A 257 16.83 -5.30 -1.22
CA SER A 257 16.12 -6.56 -1.33
C SER A 257 17.12 -7.72 -1.42
N GLU A 258 16.83 -8.82 -0.71
CA GLU A 258 17.63 -10.05 -0.81
C GLU A 258 17.68 -10.61 -2.24
N ALA A 259 16.64 -10.36 -3.04
CA ALA A 259 16.52 -10.87 -4.40
C ALA A 259 17.48 -10.22 -5.40
N THR A 260 17.73 -8.91 -5.27
CA THR A 260 18.57 -8.13 -6.19
C THR A 260 19.97 -7.86 -5.65
N GLY A 261 20.13 -7.86 -4.33
CA GLY A 261 21.40 -7.58 -3.64
C GLY A 261 21.86 -6.12 -3.76
N CYS A 262 22.84 -5.71 -2.93
CA CYS A 262 23.24 -4.31 -2.77
C CYS A 262 24.18 -3.74 -3.87
N THR A 263 24.42 -4.49 -4.94
CA THR A 263 25.51 -4.22 -5.91
C THR A 263 25.41 -2.85 -6.60
N ARG A 264 24.20 -2.28 -6.72
CA ARG A 264 23.95 -0.97 -7.36
C ARG A 264 24.32 0.20 -6.46
N MET A 265 24.10 0.05 -5.16
CA MET A 265 24.21 1.13 -4.16
C MET A 265 25.54 1.15 -3.41
N GLU A 266 26.36 0.10 -3.53
CA GLU A 266 27.69 -0.04 -2.89
C GLU A 266 28.81 0.84 -3.48
N ARG A 267 28.52 1.74 -4.44
CA ARG A 267 29.54 2.65 -4.97
C ARG A 267 29.79 3.82 -4.01
N GLY A 268 30.98 3.83 -3.39
CA GLY A 268 31.47 4.93 -2.54
C GLY A 268 31.00 4.85 -1.08
N THR A 269 30.88 3.64 -0.54
CA THR A 269 30.23 3.34 0.75
C THR A 269 31.22 3.06 1.89
N ASP A 270 32.27 3.85 2.01
CA ASP A 270 33.11 3.76 3.20
C ASP A 270 32.26 4.14 4.42
N ASN A 271 32.04 3.18 5.33
CA ASN A 271 31.34 3.34 6.61
C ASN A 271 29.80 3.53 6.56
N CYS A 272 29.10 2.91 5.60
CA CYS A 272 27.63 2.86 5.59
C CYS A 272 27.09 1.65 6.37
N TYR A 273 25.94 1.81 7.02
CA TYR A 273 25.17 0.69 7.57
C TYR A 273 24.40 0.00 6.45
N ILE A 274 24.61 -1.31 6.28
CA ILE A 274 24.03 -2.08 5.19
C ILE A 274 23.24 -3.25 5.79
N GLN A 275 21.99 -3.40 5.38
CA GLN A 275 21.15 -4.54 5.73
C GLN A 275 20.40 -5.06 4.51
N GLN A 276 20.10 -6.35 4.53
CA GLN A 276 19.22 -6.96 3.55
C GLN A 276 17.81 -7.07 4.12
N VAL A 277 16.84 -6.63 3.33
CA VAL A 277 15.43 -6.76 3.64
C VAL A 277 14.99 -8.12 3.10
N SER A 278 14.63 -9.03 4.00
CA SER A 278 14.07 -10.32 3.60
C SER A 278 12.80 -10.10 2.77
N PRO A 279 12.57 -10.90 1.71
CA PRO A 279 11.42 -10.74 0.83
C PRO A 279 10.16 -11.19 1.56
N VAL A 280 9.60 -10.29 2.37
CA VAL A 280 8.20 -10.36 2.83
C VAL A 280 7.26 -9.88 1.71
N THR A 281 7.82 -9.34 0.63
CA THR A 281 7.12 -8.86 -0.56
C THR A 281 6.34 -9.95 -1.31
N ASP A 282 6.68 -11.23 -1.12
CA ASP A 282 5.91 -12.37 -1.64
C ASP A 282 4.64 -12.69 -0.83
N GLN A 283 4.30 -11.89 0.18
CA GLN A 283 3.04 -12.05 0.89
C GLN A 283 1.86 -11.77 -0.05
N LYS A 284 1.20 -12.87 -0.43
CA LYS A 284 -0.03 -12.86 -1.20
C LYS A 284 -1.10 -12.03 -0.49
N ALA A 285 -1.86 -11.26 -1.26
CA ALA A 285 -2.96 -10.44 -0.76
C ALA A 285 -3.93 -11.24 0.15
N GLU A 286 -4.14 -12.53 -0.13
CA GLU A 286 -4.96 -13.39 0.71
C GLU A 286 -4.47 -13.55 2.15
N THR A 287 -3.15 -13.67 2.33
CA THR A 287 -2.54 -13.86 3.66
C THR A 287 -2.69 -12.58 4.46
N LEU A 288 -2.30 -11.45 3.85
CA LEU A 288 -2.40 -10.11 4.44
C LEU A 288 -3.84 -9.74 4.78
N LEU A 289 -4.78 -10.04 3.89
CA LEU A 289 -6.20 -9.82 4.12
C LEU A 289 -6.70 -10.59 5.35
N ALA A 290 -6.31 -11.87 5.47
CA ALA A 290 -6.77 -12.69 6.57
C ALA A 290 -6.20 -12.22 7.93
N GLU A 291 -4.94 -11.79 7.96
CA GLU A 291 -4.33 -11.14 9.11
C GLU A 291 -5.04 -9.82 9.46
N GLN A 292 -5.32 -8.99 8.45
CA GLN A 292 -6.03 -7.71 8.65
C GLN A 292 -7.42 -7.90 9.25
N LEU A 293 -8.18 -8.89 8.79
CA LEU A 293 -9.52 -9.17 9.33
C LEU A 293 -9.50 -9.61 10.81
N SER A 294 -8.34 -10.06 11.31
CA SER A 294 -8.13 -10.45 12.70
C SER A 294 -7.70 -9.29 13.60
N SER A 295 -7.25 -8.16 13.04
CA SER A 295 -6.79 -6.97 13.78
C SER A 295 -7.68 -5.77 13.49
N TRP A 296 -8.31 -5.22 14.53
CA TRP A 296 -9.17 -4.04 14.39
C TRP A 296 -8.41 -2.78 14.82
N SER A 297 -7.97 -1.97 13.87
CA SER A 297 -7.52 -0.60 14.17
C SER A 297 -7.37 0.22 12.90
N ARG A 298 -7.79 1.49 13.01
CA ARG A 298 -7.39 2.55 12.08
C ARG A 298 -5.87 2.74 12.18
N ASP A 299 -5.16 2.70 11.06
CA ASP A 299 -3.72 2.88 11.02
C ASP A 299 -3.39 4.36 10.82
N LEU A 300 -3.07 5.05 11.92
CA LEU A 300 -2.73 6.48 11.88
C LEU A 300 -1.41 6.73 11.14
N LEU A 301 -0.46 5.80 11.19
CA LEU A 301 0.81 5.94 10.49
C LEU A 301 0.60 5.90 8.98
N TYR A 302 -0.30 5.03 8.52
CA TYR A 302 -0.71 5.00 7.11
C TYR A 302 -1.30 6.33 6.67
N GLU A 303 -2.23 6.90 7.44
CA GLU A 303 -2.92 8.15 7.09
C GLU A 303 -1.97 9.35 7.03
N GLU A 304 -1.06 9.47 8.00
CA GLU A 304 -0.02 10.50 8.03
C GLU A 304 0.93 10.38 6.83
N SER A 305 1.37 9.15 6.54
CA SER A 305 2.28 8.88 5.41
C SER A 305 1.62 9.16 4.06
N LEU A 306 0.35 8.77 3.93
CA LEU A 306 -0.46 9.00 2.74
C LEU A 306 -0.70 10.50 2.50
N ALA A 307 -0.92 11.28 3.55
CA ALA A 307 -1.07 12.73 3.42
C ALA A 307 0.19 13.36 2.81
N ILE A 308 1.38 12.99 3.29
CA ILE A 308 2.64 13.48 2.72
C ILE A 308 2.85 12.95 1.29
N ALA A 309 2.52 11.69 0.99
CA ALA A 309 2.55 11.17 -0.38
C ALA A 309 1.69 11.99 -1.34
N VAL A 310 0.48 12.40 -0.93
CA VAL A 310 -0.37 13.30 -1.73
C VAL A 310 0.23 14.69 -1.90
N GLU A 311 0.87 15.24 -0.86
CA GLU A 311 1.58 16.51 -0.96
C GLU A 311 2.76 16.44 -1.94
N ILE A 312 3.54 15.34 -1.91
CA ILE A 312 4.63 15.07 -2.87
C ILE A 312 4.09 15.04 -4.30
N ILE A 313 3.00 14.30 -4.52
CA ILE A 313 2.33 14.15 -5.81
C ILE A 313 1.88 15.52 -6.37
N ASN A 314 1.45 16.44 -5.50
CA ASN A 314 0.92 17.75 -5.87
C ASN A 314 1.98 18.87 -5.94
N ALA A 315 3.20 18.63 -5.46
CA ALA A 315 4.27 19.62 -5.45
C ALA A 315 4.87 19.81 -6.86
N GLN A 316 4.33 20.71 -7.68
CA GLN A 316 4.88 21.02 -9.03
C GLN A 316 5.75 22.29 -9.03
#